data_AF-A0A1F9LIC2-F1
#
_entry.id   AF-A0A1F9LIC2-F1
#
_cell.length_a   1.000
_cell.length_b   1.000
_cell.length_c   1.000
_cell.angle_alpha   90.00
_cell.angle_beta   90.00
_cell.angle_gamma   90.00
#
_symmetry.space_group_name_H-M   'P 1'
#
loop_
_entity.id
_entity.type
_entity.pdbx_description
1 polymer ?
#
loop_
_entity_poly.entity_id
_entity_poly.type
_entity_poly.pdbx_seq_one_letter_code
_entity_poly.pdbx_strand_id
1 'polypeptide(L)'
;MRNLARMVVYGLEEDLLNDDTPWACVSCSRCEEMCPMDVKPFEMILAIRRWQTLNDETRVPTAIVEIYKRGYTQSVGTNTELRASLGLPELQTITKMPEMLKLYQEMLMKTPVVSENDYMFNEE
;
A
#
# COMPACT_ATOMS: atom_id res chain seq x y z
N MET A 1 18.59 -9.02 3.79
CA MET A 1 17.91 -10.34 3.78
C MET A 1 18.33 -11.27 4.89
N ARG A 2 19.59 -11.71 4.98
CA ARG A 2 20.03 -12.63 6.04
C ARG A 2 19.81 -12.09 7.46
N ASN A 3 20.07 -10.79 7.68
CA ASN A 3 19.84 -10.17 8.99
C ASN A 3 18.34 -10.10 9.33
N LEU A 4 17.50 -9.65 8.39
CA LEU A 4 16.04 -9.69 8.55
C LEU A 4 15.53 -11.09 8.91
N ALA A 5 15.96 -12.13 8.18
CA ALA A 5 15.57 -13.51 8.48
C ALA A 5 16.00 -13.95 9.88
N ARG A 6 17.18 -13.55 10.34
CA ARG A 6 17.66 -13.85 11.70
C ARG A 6 16.85 -13.13 12.77
N MET A 7 16.52 -11.86 12.56
CA MET A 7 15.69 -11.11 13.51
C MET A 7 14.32 -11.76 13.66
N VAL A 8 13.70 -12.16 12.54
CA VAL A 8 12.43 -12.91 12.56
C VAL A 8 12.57 -14.24 13.31
N VAL A 9 13.59 -15.05 13.00
CA VAL A 9 13.81 -16.36 13.64
C VAL A 9 14.12 -16.24 15.14
N TYR A 10 14.82 -15.20 15.56
CA TYR A 10 15.21 -14.98 16.95
C TYR A 10 14.19 -14.17 17.76
N GLY A 11 13.08 -13.73 17.15
CA GLY A 11 12.05 -12.95 17.85
C GLY A 11 12.53 -11.56 18.30
N LEU A 12 13.42 -10.94 17.52
CA LEU A 12 13.93 -9.58 17.80
C LEU A 12 12.92 -8.53 17.32
N GLU A 13 11.74 -8.50 17.94
CA GLU A 13 10.60 -7.69 17.49
C GLU A 13 10.88 -6.18 17.54
N GLU A 14 11.47 -5.67 18.61
CA GLU A 14 11.81 -4.25 18.72
C GLU A 14 12.80 -3.80 17.64
N ASP A 15 13.86 -4.60 17.40
CA ASP A 15 14.82 -4.31 16.33
C ASP A 15 14.14 -4.37 14.96
N LEU A 16 13.28 -5.37 14.73
CA LEU A 16 12.58 -5.56 13.47
C LEU A 16 11.55 -4.44 13.21
N LEU A 17 10.87 -3.93 14.24
CA LEU A 17 9.90 -2.84 14.11
C LEU A 17 10.58 -1.53 13.68
N ASN A 18 11.78 -1.29 14.20
CA ASN A 18 12.56 -0.09 13.92
C ASN A 18 13.44 -0.19 12.65
N ASP A 19 13.62 -1.38 12.06
CA ASP A 19 14.46 -1.56 10.86
C ASP A 19 13.75 -1.06 9.57
N ASP A 20 14.38 -0.11 8.87
CA ASP A 20 13.90 0.45 7.60
C ASP A 20 14.26 -0.37 6.36
N THR A 21 15.13 -1.38 6.49
CA THR A 21 15.58 -2.24 5.38
C THR A 21 14.43 -2.86 4.59
N PRO A 22 13.33 -3.35 5.21
CA PRO A 22 12.19 -3.85 4.46
C PRO A 22 11.63 -2.80 3.49
N TRP A 23 11.63 -1.51 3.85
CA TRP A 23 11.10 -0.42 3.04
C TRP A 23 12.03 0.04 1.91
N ALA A 24 13.32 -0.27 1.97
CA ALA A 24 14.26 -0.03 0.87
C ALA A 24 14.04 -0.95 -0.35
N CYS A 25 13.27 -2.04 -0.20
CA CYS A 25 12.95 -2.93 -1.30
C CYS A 25 12.07 -2.23 -2.36
N VAL A 26 12.50 -2.25 -3.62
CA VAL A 26 11.77 -1.66 -4.76
C VAL A 26 10.85 -2.65 -5.47
N SER A 27 10.62 -3.83 -4.88
CA SER A 27 9.73 -4.88 -5.43
C SER A 27 10.08 -5.33 -6.85
N CYS A 28 11.38 -5.43 -7.18
CA CYS A 28 11.84 -5.85 -8.51
C CYS A 28 11.91 -7.37 -8.71
N SER A 29 11.61 -8.17 -7.68
CA SER A 29 11.61 -9.65 -7.69
C SER A 29 12.92 -10.36 -8.09
N ARG A 30 13.99 -9.64 -8.40
CA ARG A 30 15.29 -10.20 -8.81
C ARG A 30 15.87 -11.20 -7.82
N CYS A 31 15.62 -11.03 -6.53
CA CYS A 31 16.10 -11.94 -5.49
C CYS A 31 15.47 -13.34 -5.57
N GLU A 32 14.23 -13.45 -6.06
CA GLU A 32 13.52 -14.71 -6.24
C GLU A 32 13.87 -15.34 -7.59
N GLU A 33 13.90 -14.55 -8.66
CA GLU A 33 14.22 -15.03 -10.02
C GLU A 33 15.62 -15.67 -10.12
N MET A 34 16.59 -15.13 -9.37
CA MET A 34 17.97 -15.61 -9.39
C MET A 34 18.24 -16.69 -8.33
N CYS A 35 17.25 -17.08 -7.53
CA CYS A 35 17.49 -17.95 -6.39
C CYS A 35 17.66 -19.42 -6.81
N PRO A 36 18.82 -20.05 -6.58
CA PRO A 36 19.01 -21.47 -6.90
C PRO A 36 18.31 -22.42 -5.92
N MET A 37 17.88 -21.90 -4.76
CA MET A 37 17.26 -22.67 -3.67
C MET A 37 15.74 -22.44 -3.58
N ASP A 38 15.17 -21.70 -4.52
CA ASP A 38 13.75 -21.33 -4.56
C ASP A 38 13.23 -20.67 -3.27
N VAL A 39 14.09 -19.94 -2.55
CA VAL A 39 13.63 -19.13 -1.42
C VAL A 39 12.81 -17.94 -1.92
N LYS A 40 11.89 -17.45 -1.08
CA LYS A 40 11.01 -16.31 -1.38
C LYS A 40 11.32 -15.06 -0.53
N PRO A 41 12.49 -14.40 -0.71
CA PRO A 41 12.83 -13.23 0.09
C PRO A 41 11.88 -12.05 -0.10
N PHE A 42 11.28 -11.88 -1.28
CA PHE A 42 10.37 -10.77 -1.52
C PHE A 42 9.07 -10.94 -0.72
N GLU A 43 8.51 -12.15 -0.69
CA GLU A 43 7.35 -12.46 0.16
C GLU A 43 7.64 -12.23 1.65
N MET A 44 8.84 -12.60 2.13
CA MET A 44 9.25 -12.31 3.52
C MET A 44 9.29 -10.79 3.80
N ILE A 45 9.78 -9.98 2.86
CA ILE A 45 9.78 -8.51 3.01
C ILE A 45 8.35 -7.97 3.10
N LEU A 46 7.45 -8.44 2.24
CA LEU A 46 6.04 -8.02 2.28
C LEU A 46 5.37 -8.40 3.61
N ALA A 47 5.66 -9.59 4.12
CA ALA A 47 5.17 -10.04 5.42
C ALA A 47 5.70 -9.14 6.56
N ILE A 48 6.99 -8.79 6.55
CA ILE A 48 7.59 -7.88 7.53
C ILE A 48 6.95 -6.49 7.44
N ARG A 49 6.77 -5.93 6.23
CA ARG A 49 6.10 -4.61 6.06
C ARG A 49 4.68 -4.63 6.62
N ARG A 50 3.90 -5.68 6.30
CA ARG A 50 2.54 -5.85 6.86
C ARG A 50 2.57 -5.92 8.38
N TRP A 51 3.50 -6.68 8.95
CA TRP A 51 3.66 -6.78 10.40
C TRP A 51 4.05 -5.42 11.02
N GLN A 52 5.00 -4.69 10.44
CA GLN A 52 5.38 -3.34 10.90
C GLN A 52 4.19 -2.38 10.86
N THR A 53 3.43 -2.35 9.76
CA THR A 53 2.23 -1.50 9.64
C THR A 53 1.12 -1.85 10.63
N LEU A 54 1.00 -3.11 11.06
CA LEU A 54 0.04 -3.51 12.10
C LEU A 54 0.50 -3.20 13.53
N ASN A 55 1.80 -3.01 13.75
CA ASN A 55 2.37 -2.77 15.08
C ASN A 55 2.84 -1.33 15.29
N ASP A 56 2.87 -0.51 14.23
CA ASP A 56 3.27 0.89 14.26
C ASP A 56 2.47 1.67 13.21
N GLU A 57 1.55 2.52 13.68
CA GLU A 57 0.69 3.35 12.84
C GLU A 57 1.49 4.34 11.97
N THR A 58 2.69 4.73 12.38
CA THR A 58 3.55 5.64 11.60
C THR A 58 4.08 4.98 10.32
N ARG A 59 3.97 3.65 10.23
CA ARG A 59 4.32 2.84 9.05
C ARG A 59 3.13 2.65 8.09
N VAL A 60 1.94 3.17 8.40
CA VAL A 60 0.80 3.18 7.48
C VAL A 60 1.02 4.23 6.39
N PRO A 61 1.03 3.87 5.09
CA PRO A 61 1.22 4.84 4.03
C PRO A 61 0.07 5.84 3.94
N THR A 62 0.37 7.14 3.98
CA THR A 62 -0.63 8.23 3.87
C THR A 62 -1.46 8.18 2.58
N ALA A 63 -0.94 7.53 1.54
CA ALA A 63 -1.67 7.29 0.29
C ALA A 63 -3.00 6.54 0.50
N ILE A 64 -3.17 5.82 1.61
CA ILE A 64 -4.43 5.15 1.98
C ILE A 64 -5.61 6.13 2.06
N VAL A 65 -5.37 7.38 2.45
CA VAL A 65 -6.39 8.44 2.55
C VAL A 65 -6.96 8.78 1.18
N GLU A 66 -6.09 9.04 0.20
CA GLU A 66 -6.52 9.35 -1.17
C GLU A 66 -7.18 8.14 -1.83
N ILE A 67 -6.64 6.94 -1.60
CA ILE A 67 -7.26 5.70 -2.08
C ILE A 67 -8.68 5.57 -1.51
N TYR A 68 -8.87 5.76 -0.20
CA TYR A 68 -10.18 5.64 0.43
C TYR A 68 -11.17 6.71 -0.06
N LYS A 69 -10.75 7.99 -0.11
CA LYS A 69 -11.63 9.10 -0.47
C LYS A 69 -12.01 9.12 -1.96
N ARG A 70 -11.04 8.93 -2.86
CA ARG A 70 -11.24 9.11 -4.30
C ARG A 70 -11.01 7.85 -5.13
N GLY A 71 -10.58 6.74 -4.53
CA GLY A 71 -10.28 5.49 -5.24
C GLY A 71 -8.96 5.48 -5.99
N TYR A 72 -8.16 6.55 -5.91
CA TYR A 72 -6.92 6.71 -6.67
C TYR A 72 -5.84 7.38 -5.82
N THR A 73 -4.59 6.93 -5.97
CA THR A 73 -3.44 7.63 -5.38
C THR A 73 -3.11 8.92 -6.11
N GLN A 74 -3.41 9.01 -7.40
CA GLN A 74 -3.19 10.19 -8.24
C GLN A 74 -4.48 11.00 -8.37
N SER A 75 -4.34 12.30 -8.62
CA SER A 75 -5.48 13.21 -8.82
C SER A 75 -6.13 12.98 -10.20
N VAL A 76 -6.95 11.92 -10.31
CA VAL A 76 -7.67 11.59 -11.54
C VAL A 76 -8.84 12.55 -11.72
N GLY A 77 -9.07 13.00 -12.96
CA GLY A 77 -10.08 14.03 -13.27
C GLY A 77 -9.52 15.46 -13.27
N THR A 78 -8.21 15.61 -13.05
CA THR A 78 -7.47 16.85 -13.36
C THR A 78 -7.05 16.87 -14.83
N ASN A 79 -6.69 18.05 -15.37
CA ASN A 79 -6.20 18.24 -16.74
C ASN A 79 -7.12 17.70 -17.86
N THR A 80 -8.44 17.75 -17.65
CA THR A 80 -9.45 17.32 -18.63
C THR A 80 -9.36 18.10 -19.93
N GLU A 81 -9.00 19.39 -19.86
CA GLU A 81 -8.81 20.26 -21.03
C GLU A 81 -7.65 19.81 -21.92
N LEU A 82 -6.48 19.50 -21.33
CA LEU A 82 -5.32 18.97 -22.07
C LEU A 82 -5.67 17.63 -22.72
N ARG A 83 -6.42 16.80 -22.02
CA ARG A 83 -6.87 15.52 -22.56
C ARG A 83 -7.81 15.72 -23.76
N ALA A 84 -8.75 16.67 -23.65
CA ALA A 84 -9.66 17.02 -24.74
C ALA A 84 -8.95 17.65 -25.94
N SER A 85 -7.94 18.51 -25.72
CA SER A 85 -7.16 19.13 -26.79
C SER A 85 -6.32 18.11 -27.58
N LEU A 86 -5.93 17.00 -26.94
CA LEU A 86 -5.31 15.85 -27.58
C LEU A 86 -6.32 14.90 -28.25
N GLY A 87 -7.62 15.23 -28.27
CA GLY A 87 -8.68 14.41 -28.87
C GLY A 87 -8.96 13.11 -28.11
N LEU A 88 -8.53 13.00 -26.85
CA LEU A 88 -8.71 11.79 -26.05
C LEU A 88 -10.10 11.78 -25.39
N PRO A 89 -10.72 10.59 -25.22
CA PRO A 89 -12.06 10.48 -24.65
C PRO A 89 -12.07 10.87 -23.17
N GLU A 90 -13.22 11.33 -22.69
CA GLU A 90 -13.42 11.66 -21.28
C GLU A 90 -13.10 10.46 -20.36
N LEU A 91 -12.43 10.74 -19.25
CA LEU A 91 -12.12 9.72 -18.25
C LEU A 91 -13.39 9.32 -17.49
N GLN A 92 -13.67 8.02 -17.50
CA GLN A 92 -14.60 7.36 -16.60
C GLN A 92 -13.88 7.07 -15.30
N THR A 93 -14.18 7.85 -14.26
CA THR A 93 -13.53 7.76 -12.96
C THR A 93 -14.51 7.22 -11.93
N ILE A 94 -14.03 6.45 -10.95
CA ILE A 94 -14.88 5.95 -9.88
C ILE A 94 -15.55 7.09 -9.08
N THR A 95 -14.92 8.28 -9.05
CA THR A 95 -15.49 9.50 -8.47
C THR A 95 -16.76 10.00 -9.16
N LYS A 96 -16.97 9.67 -10.44
CA LYS A 96 -18.21 9.95 -11.18
C LYS A 96 -19.28 8.86 -10.98
N MET A 97 -18.97 7.81 -10.24
CA MET A 97 -19.83 6.65 -9.99
C MET A 97 -20.02 6.46 -8.47
N PRO A 98 -20.87 7.27 -7.80
CA PRO A 98 -20.94 7.32 -6.34
C PRO A 98 -21.26 5.97 -5.68
N GLU A 99 -22.10 5.16 -6.33
CA GLU A 99 -22.44 3.81 -5.85
C GLU A 99 -21.21 2.89 -5.84
N MET A 100 -20.41 2.92 -6.90
CA MET A 100 -19.18 2.12 -6.99
C MET A 100 -18.12 2.58 -6.00
N LEU A 101 -18.00 3.89 -5.77
CA LEU A 101 -17.10 4.43 -4.76
C LEU A 101 -17.50 3.96 -3.36
N LYS A 102 -18.79 3.98 -3.04
CA LYS A 102 -19.30 3.48 -1.75
C LYS A 102 -19.00 1.99 -1.57
N LEU A 103 -19.27 1.16 -2.58
CA LEU A 103 -18.94 -0.27 -2.54
C LEU A 103 -17.45 -0.51 -2.35
N TYR A 104 -16.61 0.31 -2.98
CA TYR A 104 -15.16 0.26 -2.83
C TYR A 104 -14.71 0.61 -1.41
N GLN A 105 -15.28 1.65 -0.81
CA GLN A 105 -15.02 2.04 0.58
C GLN A 105 -15.47 0.94 1.56
N GLU A 106 -16.68 0.41 1.38
CA GLU A 106 -17.19 -0.72 2.18
C GLU A 106 -16.29 -1.96 2.06
N MET A 107 -15.71 -2.22 0.89
CA MET A 107 -14.73 -3.27 0.69
C MET A 107 -13.42 -2.98 1.44
N LEU A 108 -12.89 -1.75 1.36
CA LEU A 108 -11.66 -1.37 2.06
C LEU A 108 -11.81 -1.51 3.58
N MET A 109 -12.95 -1.10 4.14
CA MET A 109 -13.25 -1.22 5.58
C MET A 109 -13.29 -2.66 6.10
N LYS A 110 -13.27 -3.67 5.23
CA LYS A 110 -13.11 -5.09 5.64
C LYS A 110 -11.66 -5.48 5.92
N THR A 111 -10.70 -4.57 5.68
CA THR A 111 -9.28 -4.81 5.90
C THR A 111 -8.84 -4.18 7.21
N PRO A 112 -8.17 -4.91 8.13
CA PRO A 112 -7.77 -4.40 9.45
C PRO A 112 -7.01 -3.06 9.39
N VAL A 113 -6.04 -2.94 8.48
CA VAL A 113 -5.24 -1.71 8.31
C VAL A 113 -6.09 -0.48 7.96
N VAL A 114 -7.24 -0.65 7.32
CA VAL A 114 -8.15 0.45 7.01
C VAL A 114 -9.09 0.69 8.19
N SER A 115 -9.73 -0.36 8.70
CA SER A 115 -10.74 -0.23 9.76
C SER A 115 -10.16 0.25 11.09
N GLU A 116 -8.93 -0.13 11.42
CA GLU A 116 -8.25 0.29 12.65
C GLU A 116 -7.66 1.70 12.55
N ASN A 117 -7.56 2.25 11.34
CA ASN A 117 -7.04 3.59 11.06
C ASN A 117 -8.10 4.50 10.41
N ASP A 118 -9.37 4.30 10.75
CA ASP A 118 -10.50 5.04 10.17
C ASP A 118 -10.46 6.55 10.46
N TYR A 119 -9.81 6.93 11.57
CA TYR A 119 -9.53 8.31 11.95
C TYR A 119 -8.81 9.09 10.85
N MET A 120 -8.04 8.42 9.97
CA MET A 120 -7.32 9.05 8.86
C MET A 120 -8.25 9.57 7.75
N PHE A 121 -9.52 9.14 7.73
CA PHE A 121 -10.46 9.43 6.64
C PHE A 121 -11.52 10.47 6.99
N ASN A 122 -11.73 10.71 8.28
CA ASN A 122 -12.72 11.68 8.76
C ASN A 122 -12.28 13.10 8.42
N GLU A 123 -13.25 13.94 8.02
CA GLU A 123 -13.04 15.37 7.85
C GLU A 123 -13.38 16.04 9.19
N GLU A 124 -12.47 16.85 9.73
CA GLU A 124 -12.78 17.78 10.82
C GLU A 124 -13.90 18.75 10.41
#